data_AF-A0A1W9SMA9-F1
#
_entry.id   AF-A0A1W9SMA9-F1
#
_cell.length_a   1.000
_cell.length_b   1.000
_cell.length_c   1.000
_cell.angle_alpha   90.00
_cell.angle_beta   90.00
_cell.angle_gamma   90.00
#
_symmetry.space_group_name_H-M   'P 1'
#
loop_
_entity.id
_entity.type
_entity.pdbx_description
1 polymer ?
#
loop_
_entity_poly.entity_id
_entity_poly.type
_entity_poly.pdbx_seq_one_letter_code
_entity_poly.pdbx_strand_id
1 'polypeptide(L)'
;MKKKYFIFIIFAAYIIFFVSCSNADKKEGKYSKKDFDDFLISYEKKIIPLNKEIQETNFLANVSGKDADYRKSAKLGIEITKLYSDKKSFEMLKSLKKSDILKDTLKKRQLEILYNKYHSHQVDRNSMASIIMK
;
A
#
# COMPACT_ATOMS: atom_id res chain seq x y z
N MET A 1 -38.57 -49.61 12.61
CA MET A 1 -38.69 -48.22 12.08
C MET A 1 -37.62 -47.26 12.64
N LYS A 2 -37.36 -47.23 13.96
CA LYS A 2 -36.41 -46.29 14.60
C LYS A 2 -34.95 -46.33 14.07
N LYS A 3 -34.45 -47.50 13.64
CA LYS A 3 -33.09 -47.68 13.09
C LYS A 3 -32.89 -47.05 11.71
N LYS A 4 -33.95 -46.98 10.88
CA LYS A 4 -33.90 -46.31 9.56
C LYS A 4 -33.88 -44.79 9.72
N TYR A 5 -34.63 -44.24 10.69
CA TYR A 5 -34.57 -42.82 11.05
C TYR A 5 -33.21 -42.44 11.67
N PHE A 6 -32.60 -43.32 12.46
CA PHE A 6 -31.26 -43.09 13.02
C PHE A 6 -30.18 -43.02 11.94
N ILE A 7 -30.22 -43.90 10.94
CA ILE A 7 -29.32 -43.86 9.78
C ILE A 7 -29.57 -42.59 8.93
N PHE A 8 -30.83 -42.19 8.76
CA PHE A 8 -31.19 -40.98 8.02
C PHE A 8 -30.71 -39.69 8.72
N ILE A 9 -30.75 -39.65 10.06
CA ILE A 9 -30.25 -38.52 10.87
C ILE A 9 -28.72 -38.42 10.78
N ILE A 10 -28.00 -39.54 10.78
CA ILE A 10 -26.54 -39.55 10.60
C ILE A 10 -26.16 -39.08 9.18
N PHE A 11 -26.91 -39.50 8.16
CA PHE A 11 -26.68 -39.06 6.78
C PHE A 11 -26.98 -37.57 6.59
N ALA A 12 -28.05 -37.05 7.22
CA ALA A 12 -28.39 -35.63 7.22
C ALA A 12 -27.34 -34.78 7.97
N ALA A 13 -26.78 -35.27 9.08
CA ALA A 13 -25.71 -34.60 9.81
C ALA A 13 -24.39 -34.57 9.02
N TYR A 14 -24.10 -35.61 8.22
CA TYR A 14 -22.92 -35.68 7.36
C TYR A 14 -22.95 -34.64 6.23
N ILE A 15 -24.14 -34.36 5.68
CA ILE A 15 -24.33 -33.33 4.64
C ILE A 15 -24.12 -31.91 5.20
N ILE A 16 -24.50 -31.66 6.46
CA ILE A 16 -24.30 -30.36 7.12
C ILE A 16 -22.80 -30.08 7.39
N PHE A 17 -21.98 -31.12 7.59
CA PHE A 17 -20.54 -30.98 7.82
C PHE A 17 -19.74 -30.55 6.57
N PHE A 18 -20.20 -30.86 5.36
CA PHE A 18 -19.54 -30.40 4.12
C PHE A 18 -19.94 -29.00 3.68
N VAL A 19 -21.06 -28.46 4.16
CA VAL A 19 -21.51 -27.10 3.83
C VAL A 19 -20.85 -26.03 4.72
N SER A 20 -20.18 -26.43 5.81
CA SER A 20 -19.48 -25.52 6.72
C SER A 20 -18.02 -25.20 6.29
N CYS A 21 -17.66 -25.44 5.03
CA CYS A 21 -16.33 -25.07 4.51
C CYS A 21 -16.37 -24.64 3.02
N SER A 22 -17.23 -23.68 2.69
CA SER A 22 -17.13 -22.93 1.43
C SER A 22 -17.31 -21.41 1.60
N ASN A 23 -17.70 -20.96 2.79
CA ASN A 23 -17.75 -19.54 3.15
C ASN A 23 -16.46 -19.11 3.86
N ALA A 24 -15.31 -19.47 3.29
CA ALA A 24 -14.14 -18.61 3.44
C ALA A 24 -14.46 -17.37 2.60
N ASP A 25 -15.19 -16.43 3.20
CA ASP A 25 -15.52 -15.14 2.63
C ASP A 25 -14.30 -14.59 1.91
N LYS A 26 -14.31 -14.69 0.59
CA LYS A 26 -13.47 -13.89 -0.27
C LYS A 26 -13.91 -12.46 0.05
N LYS A 27 -13.23 -11.81 0.99
CA LYS A 27 -13.22 -10.35 1.06
C LYS A 27 -12.59 -9.91 -0.25
N GLU A 28 -13.39 -9.81 -1.29
CA GLU A 28 -13.03 -9.11 -2.52
C GLU A 28 -12.77 -7.66 -2.12
N GLY A 29 -11.53 -7.39 -1.75
CA GLY A 29 -11.07 -6.03 -1.50
C GLY A 29 -11.30 -5.21 -2.76
N LYS A 30 -11.61 -3.93 -2.59
CA LYS A 30 -11.82 -2.93 -3.66
C LYS A 30 -10.73 -2.93 -4.76
N TYR A 31 -9.55 -3.49 -4.48
CA TYR A 31 -8.40 -3.55 -5.36
C TYR A 31 -7.85 -4.97 -5.45
N SER A 32 -7.34 -5.31 -6.63
CA SER A 32 -6.81 -6.60 -7.05
C SER A 32 -5.28 -6.62 -7.11
N LYS A 33 -4.70 -7.79 -7.41
CA LYS A 33 -3.27 -7.93 -7.68
C LYS A 33 -2.82 -7.07 -8.89
N LYS A 34 -3.68 -6.99 -9.91
CA LYS A 34 -3.40 -6.21 -11.12
C LYS A 34 -3.33 -4.72 -10.82
N ASP A 35 -4.21 -4.21 -9.95
CA ASP A 35 -4.18 -2.81 -9.53
C ASP A 35 -2.85 -2.44 -8.86
N PHE A 36 -2.27 -3.36 -8.07
CA PHE A 36 -0.95 -3.16 -7.48
C PHE A 36 0.17 -3.13 -8.53
N ASP A 37 0.11 -4.02 -9.53
CA ASP A 37 1.10 -4.08 -10.61
C ASP A 37 1.05 -2.82 -11.48
N ASP A 38 -0.16 -2.38 -11.86
CA ASP A 38 -0.36 -1.14 -12.62
C ASP A 38 0.10 0.08 -11.81
N PHE A 39 -0.15 0.08 -10.50
CA PHE A 39 0.35 1.12 -9.60
C PHE A 39 1.87 1.15 -9.56
N LEU A 40 2.54 0.00 -9.43
CA LEU A 40 4.00 -0.09 -9.42
C LEU A 40 4.59 0.53 -10.69
N ILE A 41 4.07 0.18 -11.86
CA ILE A 41 4.52 0.74 -13.14
C ILE A 41 4.36 2.26 -13.17
N SER A 42 3.19 2.77 -12.74
CA SER A 42 2.94 4.21 -12.70
C SER A 42 3.83 4.94 -11.70
N TYR A 43 4.05 4.32 -10.53
CA TYR A 43 4.91 4.83 -9.47
C TYR A 43 6.36 4.91 -9.94
N GLU A 44 6.90 3.82 -10.49
CA GLU A 44 8.28 3.75 -11.00
C GLU A 44 8.54 4.77 -12.10
N LYS A 45 7.61 4.90 -13.05
CA LYS A 45 7.69 5.89 -14.12
C LYS A 45 7.83 7.33 -13.60
N LYS A 46 7.24 7.63 -12.43
CA LYS A 46 7.32 8.95 -11.79
C LYS A 46 8.54 9.08 -10.89
N ILE A 47 8.73 8.14 -9.97
CA ILE A 47 9.72 8.30 -8.90
C ILE A 47 11.15 8.07 -9.37
N ILE A 48 11.40 7.19 -10.35
CA ILE A 48 12.76 6.89 -10.81
C ILE A 48 13.45 8.16 -11.35
N PRO A 49 12.87 8.89 -12.32
CA PRO A 49 13.49 10.12 -12.80
C PRO A 49 13.55 11.20 -11.72
N LEU A 50 12.50 11.37 -10.90
CA LEU A 50 12.48 12.36 -9.82
C LEU A 50 13.55 12.11 -8.76
N ASN A 51 13.74 10.85 -8.34
CA ASN A 51 14.79 10.47 -7.40
C ASN A 51 16.17 10.70 -8.00
N LYS A 52 16.38 10.37 -9.27
CA LYS A 52 17.67 10.67 -9.91
C LYS A 52 17.96 12.17 -9.86
N GLU A 53 17.01 12.98 -10.30
CA GLU A 53 17.21 14.42 -10.41
C GLU A 53 17.40 15.10 -9.04
N ILE A 54 16.64 14.70 -8.02
CA ILE A 54 16.80 15.29 -6.68
C ILE A 54 18.14 14.90 -6.06
N GLN A 55 18.63 13.67 -6.29
CA GLN A 55 19.92 13.24 -5.77
C GLN A 55 21.08 13.98 -6.45
N GLU A 56 21.03 14.15 -7.78
CA GLU A 56 22.00 14.93 -8.53
C GLU A 56 21.99 16.41 -8.10
N THR A 57 20.80 17.01 -7.98
CA THR A 57 20.66 18.41 -7.58
C THR A 57 21.11 18.63 -6.12
N ASN A 58 20.80 17.69 -5.23
CA ASN A 58 21.30 17.72 -3.85
C ASN A 58 22.81 17.65 -3.79
N PHE A 59 23.41 16.73 -4.54
CA PHE A 59 24.86 16.63 -4.61
C PHE A 59 25.49 17.94 -5.11
N LEU A 60 24.96 18.50 -6.20
CA LEU A 60 25.43 19.77 -6.75
C LEU A 60 25.29 20.93 -5.75
N ALA A 61 24.15 21.03 -5.05
CA ALA A 61 23.94 22.09 -4.06
C ALA A 61 24.97 22.01 -2.92
N ASN A 62 25.30 20.80 -2.47
CA ASN A 62 26.31 20.59 -1.41
C ASN A 62 27.74 20.90 -1.89
N VAL A 63 28.05 20.66 -3.18
CA VAL A 63 29.37 20.94 -3.75
C VAL A 63 29.54 22.41 -4.12
N SER A 64 28.50 23.03 -4.71
CA SER A 64 28.59 24.40 -5.23
C SER A 64 28.35 25.45 -4.16
N GLY A 65 27.55 25.13 -3.14
CA GLY A 65 27.07 26.08 -2.13
C GLY A 65 26.13 27.17 -2.69
N LYS A 66 25.69 27.08 -3.95
CA LYS A 66 24.87 28.13 -4.58
C LYS A 66 23.41 28.01 -4.17
N ASP A 67 22.80 29.12 -3.77
CA ASP A 67 21.37 29.17 -3.42
C ASP A 67 20.44 28.68 -4.56
N ALA A 68 20.83 28.89 -5.81
CA ALA A 68 20.06 28.44 -6.96
C ALA A 68 19.91 26.91 -7.01
N ASP A 69 20.96 26.19 -6.63
CA ASP A 69 20.97 24.73 -6.61
C ASP A 69 20.14 24.19 -5.43
N TYR A 70 20.22 24.83 -4.26
CA TYR A 70 19.33 24.55 -3.13
C TYR A 70 17.85 24.78 -3.47
N ARG A 71 17.53 25.90 -4.15
CA ARG A 71 16.16 26.19 -4.59
C ARG A 71 15.65 25.14 -5.58
N LYS A 72 16.50 24.65 -6.49
CA LYS A 72 16.12 23.57 -7.41
C LYS A 72 15.84 22.28 -6.65
N SER A 73 16.70 21.91 -5.70
CA SER A 73 16.48 20.73 -4.85
C SER A 73 15.17 20.82 -4.07
N ALA A 74 14.90 21.95 -3.40
CA ALA A 74 13.67 22.15 -2.65
C ALA A 74 12.41 21.98 -3.52
N LYS A 75 12.42 22.47 -4.77
CA LYS A 75 11.31 22.29 -5.71
C LYS A 75 11.07 20.80 -6.02
N LEU A 76 12.13 20.03 -6.26
CA LEU A 76 12.02 18.58 -6.49
C LEU A 76 11.52 17.85 -5.23
N GLY A 77 11.97 18.26 -4.05
CA GLY A 77 11.50 17.71 -2.77
C GLY A 77 10.00 17.92 -2.56
N ILE A 78 9.46 19.08 -2.98
CA ILE A 78 8.02 19.36 -2.95
C ILE A 78 7.26 18.40 -3.88
N GLU A 79 7.75 18.13 -5.08
CA GLU A 79 7.09 17.20 -6.02
C GLU A 79 7.07 15.76 -5.48
N ILE A 80 8.17 15.30 -4.88
CA ILE A 80 8.21 13.99 -4.20
C ILE A 80 7.24 13.95 -3.02
N THR A 81 7.18 15.03 -2.23
CA THR A 81 6.25 15.14 -1.10
C THR A 81 4.80 15.08 -1.57
N LYS A 82 4.46 15.78 -2.65
CA LYS A 82 3.12 15.73 -3.26
C LYS A 82 2.75 14.32 -3.71
N LEU A 83 3.68 13.59 -4.34
CA LEU A 83 3.47 12.20 -4.74
C LEU A 83 3.07 11.32 -3.54
N TYR A 84 3.84 11.38 -2.46
CA TYR A 84 3.59 10.55 -1.28
C TYR A 84 2.39 11.02 -0.43
N SER A 85 1.97 12.27 -0.58
CA SER A 85 0.79 12.82 0.10
C SER A 85 -0.53 12.48 -0.62
N ASP A 86 -0.49 11.80 -1.77
CA ASP A 86 -1.71 11.42 -2.49
C ASP A 86 -2.56 10.42 -1.70
N LYS A 87 -3.69 10.92 -1.16
CA LYS A 87 -4.61 10.14 -0.33
C LYS A 87 -5.20 8.95 -1.06
N LYS A 88 -5.43 9.06 -2.38
CA LYS A 88 -6.03 7.99 -3.18
C LYS A 88 -5.08 6.78 -3.29
N SER A 89 -3.81 7.05 -3.58
CA SER A 89 -2.76 6.03 -3.61
C SER A 89 -2.57 5.40 -2.25
N PHE A 90 -2.55 6.20 -1.18
CA PHE A 90 -2.43 5.68 0.18
C PHE A 90 -3.59 4.73 0.55
N GLU A 91 -4.84 5.13 0.30
CA GLU A 91 -6.00 4.28 0.60
C GLU A 91 -6.01 2.98 -0.20
N MET A 92 -5.54 3.01 -1.45
CA MET A 92 -5.34 1.80 -2.25
C MET A 92 -4.32 0.85 -1.59
N LEU A 93 -3.13 1.35 -1.26
CA LEU A 93 -2.06 0.56 -0.62
C LEU A 93 -2.51 0.00 0.73
N LYS A 94 -3.23 0.80 1.52
CA LYS A 94 -3.83 0.38 2.80
C LYS A 94 -4.85 -0.73 2.62
N SER A 95 -5.73 -0.62 1.63
CA SER A 95 -6.72 -1.66 1.33
C SER A 95 -6.07 -2.97 0.87
N LEU A 96 -5.05 -2.89 0.00
CA LEU A 96 -4.28 -4.05 -0.45
C LEU A 96 -3.54 -4.73 0.71
N LYS A 97 -3.00 -3.95 1.65
CA LYS A 97 -2.32 -4.48 2.85
C LYS A 97 -3.30 -5.20 3.76
N LYS A 98 -4.52 -4.67 3.93
CA LYS A 98 -5.58 -5.27 4.75
C LYS A 98 -6.15 -6.56 4.15
N SER A 99 -6.24 -6.66 2.83
CA SER A 99 -6.84 -7.81 2.16
C SER A 99 -5.91 -9.02 2.05
N ASP A 100 -4.60 -8.84 2.24
CA ASP A 100 -3.56 -9.89 2.14
C ASP A 100 -3.65 -10.72 0.83
N ILE A 101 -4.09 -10.08 -0.26
CA ILE A 101 -4.29 -10.75 -1.55
C ILE A 101 -2.98 -11.03 -2.29
N LEU A 102 -1.93 -10.24 -2.02
CA LEU A 102 -0.60 -10.44 -2.61
C LEU A 102 0.06 -11.58 -1.85
N LYS A 103 0.11 -12.80 -2.40
CA LYS A 103 0.72 -13.96 -1.73
C LYS A 103 2.22 -14.13 -2.02
N ASP A 104 2.69 -13.51 -3.11
CA ASP A 104 4.11 -13.47 -3.44
C ASP A 104 4.90 -12.65 -2.43
N THR A 105 5.98 -13.22 -1.90
CA THR A 105 6.79 -12.61 -0.83
C THR A 105 7.44 -11.29 -1.27
N LEU A 106 7.86 -11.17 -2.53
CA LEU A 106 8.47 -9.95 -3.04
C LEU A 106 7.43 -8.82 -3.13
N LYS A 107 6.27 -9.10 -3.72
CA LYS A 107 5.17 -8.13 -3.83
C LYS A 107 4.64 -7.70 -2.46
N LYS A 108 4.56 -8.61 -1.48
CA LYS A 108 4.23 -8.25 -0.09
C LYS A 108 5.19 -7.21 0.47
N ARG A 109 6.50 -7.42 0.30
CA ARG A 109 7.53 -6.49 0.78
C ARG A 109 7.46 -5.14 0.05
N GLN A 110 7.27 -5.15 -1.27
CA GLN A 110 7.10 -3.92 -2.04
C GLN A 110 5.89 -3.12 -1.56
N LEU A 111 4.75 -3.79 -1.35
CA LEU A 111 3.55 -3.17 -0.81
C LEU A 111 3.80 -2.57 0.58
N GLU A 112 4.52 -3.27 1.45
CA GLU A 112 4.85 -2.79 2.78
C GLU A 112 5.71 -1.53 2.76
N ILE A 113 6.77 -1.51 1.95
CA ILE A 113 7.65 -0.35 1.78
C ILE A 113 6.85 0.85 1.25
N LEU A 114 6.03 0.63 0.22
CA LEU A 114 5.21 1.67 -0.38
C LEU A 114 4.16 2.19 0.61
N TYR A 115 3.46 1.29 1.29
CA TYR A 115 2.50 1.67 2.32
C TYR A 115 3.15 2.56 3.38
N ASN A 116 4.31 2.18 3.91
CA ASN A 116 5.01 2.96 4.94
C ASN A 116 5.47 4.32 4.41
N LYS A 117 5.99 4.38 3.16
CA LYS A 117 6.37 5.63 2.50
C LYS A 117 5.19 6.58 2.35
N TYR A 118 4.03 6.12 1.89
CA TYR A 118 2.85 6.97 1.76
C TYR A 118 2.27 7.33 3.14
N HIS A 119 2.25 6.39 4.09
CA HIS A 119 1.72 6.57 5.44
C HIS A 119 2.40 7.74 6.17
N SER A 120 3.72 7.86 6.08
CA SER A 120 4.47 8.93 6.75
C SER A 120 4.12 10.33 6.24
N HIS A 121 3.45 10.44 5.10
CA HIS A 121 3.04 11.71 4.48
C HIS A 121 1.53 11.99 4.63
N GLN A 122 0.81 11.20 5.42
CA GLN A 122 -0.63 11.42 5.70
C GLN A 122 -0.89 12.22 6.98
N VAL A 123 0.16 12.62 7.70
CA VAL A 123 0.04 13.37 8.96
C VAL A 123 -0.62 14.72 8.69
N ASP A 124 -1.59 15.08 9.53
CA ASP A 124 -2.23 16.39 9.46
C ASP A 124 -1.19 17.51 9.69
N ARG A 125 -1.28 18.58 8.90
CA ARG A 125 -0.33 19.69 8.94
C ARG A 125 -0.23 20.34 10.32
N ASN A 126 -1.33 20.41 11.07
CA ASN A 126 -1.33 21.01 12.40
C ASN A 126 -0.59 20.11 13.40
N SER A 127 -0.78 18.80 13.30
CA SER A 127 -0.03 17.82 14.10
C SER A 127 1.47 17.89 13.83
N MET A 128 1.87 18.03 12.56
CA MET A 128 3.28 18.15 12.17
C MET A 128 3.94 19.40 12.76
N ALA A 129 3.25 20.56 12.71
CA ALA A 129 3.76 21.81 13.27
C ALA A 129 3.98 21.74 14.79
N SER A 130 3.09 21.05 15.53
CA SER A 130 3.20 20.90 16.99
C SER A 130 4.44 20.12 17.44
N ILE A 131 5.00 19.26 16.56
CA ILE A 131 6.21 18.48 16.84
C ILE A 131 7.47 19.32 16.59
N ILE A 132 7.44 20.21 15.60
CA ILE A 132 8.60 21.03 15.19
C ILE A 132 8.81 22.23 16.13
N MET A 133 7.73 22.79 16.70
CA MET A 133 7.79 23.99 17.55
C MET A 133 8.01 23.69 19.05
N LYS A 134 8.52 22.49 19.38
CA LYS A 134 8.89 22.09 20.74
C LYS A 134 10.37 22.34 20.99
#